data_AF-A0A1B4V426-F1
#
_entry.id   AF-A0A1B4V426-F1
#
_cell.length_a   1.000
_cell.length_b   1.000
_cell.length_c   1.000
_cell.angle_alpha   90.00
_cell.angle_beta   90.00
_cell.angle_gamma   90.00
#
_symmetry.space_group_name_H-M   'P 1'
#
loop_
_entity.id
_entity.type
_entity.pdbx_description
1 polymer ?
#
loop_
_entity_poly.entity_id
_entity_poly.type
_entity_poly.pdbx_seq_one_letter_code
_entity_poly.pdbx_strand_id
1 'polypeptide(L)'
;MARMTSEALLAWRRLFSAVLTLTCESGTVQQRLADAYLSNLEPLHGDPAALPEVIRTEFALVQAEVVGSESVLGHDFLRETIEHMDREQARRIAGRIVAMYDKLAREAA
;
A
#
# COMPACT_ATOMS: atom_id res chain seq x y z
N MET A 1 21.82 15.92 0.48
CA MET A 1 20.94 14.77 0.74
C MET A 1 20.23 15.00 2.04
N ALA A 2 18.93 15.32 2.00
CA ALA A 2 18.13 15.36 3.22
C ALA A 2 18.07 13.93 3.79
N ARG A 3 18.39 13.76 5.09
CA ARG A 3 18.21 12.46 5.73
C ARG A 3 16.71 12.22 5.86
N MET A 4 16.22 11.12 5.29
CA MET A 4 14.86 10.65 5.53
C MET A 4 14.64 10.46 7.03
N THR A 5 13.46 10.85 7.53
CA THR A 5 13.06 10.56 8.92
C THR A 5 12.89 9.05 9.11
N SER A 6 12.90 8.58 10.37
CA SER A 6 12.68 7.16 10.69
C SER A 6 11.37 6.64 10.07
N GLU A 7 10.30 7.44 10.18
CA GLU A 7 8.99 7.12 9.62
C GLU A 7 8.99 7.08 8.09
N ALA A 8 9.66 8.04 7.44
CA ALA A 8 9.79 8.05 5.99
C ALA A 8 10.58 6.84 5.48
N LEU A 9 11.62 6.42 6.21
CA LEU A 9 12.39 5.22 5.89
C LEU A 9 11.55 3.95 6.06
N LEU A 10 10.73 3.87 7.10
CA LEU A 10 9.81 2.74 7.32
C LEU A 10 8.78 2.66 6.19
N ALA A 11 8.11 3.77 5.88
CA ALA A 11 7.13 3.85 4.80
C ALA A 11 7.75 3.47 3.44
N TRP A 12 8.96 3.95 3.15
CA TRP A 12 9.69 3.59 1.93
C TRP A 12 10.00 2.10 1.87
N ARG A 13 10.49 1.50 2.96
CA ARG A 13 10.78 0.05 3.01
C ARG A 13 9.53 -0.79 2.79
N ARG A 14 8.42 -0.42 3.42
CA ARG A 14 7.13 -1.11 3.26
C ARG A 14 6.60 -0.98 1.84
N LEU A 15 6.64 0.21 1.25
CA LEU A 15 6.22 0.43 -0.14
C LEU A 15 7.13 -0.32 -1.14
N PHE A 16 8.44 -0.33 -0.92
CA PHE A 16 9.36 -1.11 -1.73
C PHE A 16 9.02 -2.61 -1.70
N SER A 17 8.81 -3.19 -0.51
CA SER A 17 8.39 -4.58 -0.37
C SER A 17 7.03 -4.85 -1.01
N ALA A 18 6.06 -3.94 -0.86
CA ALA A 18 4.76 -4.05 -1.53
C ALA A 18 4.89 -4.07 -3.05
N VAL A 19 5.75 -3.21 -3.63
CA VAL A 19 6.04 -3.20 -5.06
C VAL A 19 6.67 -4.52 -5.51
N LEU A 20 7.63 -5.06 -4.75
CA LEU A 20 8.23 -6.36 -5.06
C LEU A 20 7.18 -7.48 -5.06
N THR A 21 6.32 -7.56 -4.05
CA THR A 21 5.21 -8.54 -4.03
C THR A 21 4.30 -8.38 -5.24
N LEU A 22 3.93 -7.15 -5.61
CA LEU A 22 3.10 -6.87 -6.79
C LEU A 22 3.73 -7.33 -8.11
N THR A 23 5.05 -7.27 -8.24
CA THR A 23 5.76 -7.52 -9.50
C THR A 23 6.39 -8.91 -9.62
N CYS A 24 6.82 -9.50 -8.50
CA CYS A 24 7.67 -10.69 -8.50
C CYS A 24 6.92 -11.96 -8.11
N GLU A 25 5.82 -11.86 -7.37
CA GLU A 25 5.05 -13.04 -6.98
C GLU A 25 4.19 -13.57 -8.14
N SER A 26 3.76 -14.82 -8.03
CA SER A 26 2.88 -15.46 -9.01
C SER A 26 1.40 -15.22 -8.65
N GLY A 27 0.48 -15.60 -9.54
CA GLY A 27 -0.97 -15.49 -9.27
C GLY A 27 -1.67 -14.35 -10.02
N THR A 28 -2.91 -14.07 -9.63
CA THR A 28 -3.70 -12.97 -10.20
C THR A 28 -3.23 -11.62 -9.65
N VAL A 29 -3.65 -10.53 -10.29
CA VAL A 29 -3.33 -9.18 -9.76
C VAL A 29 -4.00 -8.96 -8.41
N GLN A 30 -5.17 -9.54 -8.18
CA GLN A 30 -5.87 -9.47 -6.91
C GLN A 30 -5.11 -10.20 -5.79
N GLN A 31 -4.64 -11.42 -6.04
CA GLN A 31 -3.85 -12.19 -5.07
C GLN A 31 -2.59 -11.41 -4.67
N ARG A 32 -1.82 -10.95 -5.66
CA ARG A 32 -0.61 -10.14 -5.38
C ARG A 32 -0.92 -8.84 -4.67
N LEU A 33 -2.05 -8.20 -4.99
CA LEU A 33 -2.47 -6.99 -4.28
C LEU A 33 -2.85 -7.30 -2.82
N ALA A 34 -3.56 -8.40 -2.57
CA ALA A 34 -3.91 -8.83 -1.22
C ALA A 34 -2.65 -9.08 -0.39
N ASP A 35 -1.69 -9.81 -0.96
CA ASP A 35 -0.42 -10.12 -0.30
C ASP A 35 0.42 -8.87 -0.05
N ALA A 36 0.51 -7.96 -1.03
CA ALA A 36 1.23 -6.70 -0.90
C ALA A 36 0.60 -5.81 0.19
N TYR A 37 -0.72 -5.67 0.17
CA TYR A 37 -1.46 -4.82 1.08
C TYR A 37 -1.37 -5.33 2.51
N LEU A 38 -1.73 -6.59 2.75
CA LEU A 38 -1.80 -7.16 4.10
C LEU A 38 -0.42 -7.30 4.75
N SER A 39 0.61 -7.63 3.98
CA SER A 39 1.95 -7.89 4.54
C SER A 39 2.76 -6.62 4.75
N ASN A 40 2.48 -5.57 3.97
CA ASN A 40 3.35 -4.38 3.93
C ASN A 40 2.63 -3.07 4.21
N LEU A 41 1.38 -2.90 3.78
CA LEU A 41 0.67 -1.61 3.89
C LEU A 41 -0.26 -1.53 5.10
N GLU A 42 -0.95 -2.62 5.45
CA GLU A 42 -1.81 -2.68 6.63
C GLU A 42 -1.09 -2.26 7.93
N PRO A 43 0.19 -2.64 8.17
CA PRO A 43 0.91 -2.19 9.36
C PRO A 43 1.14 -0.68 9.44
N LEU A 44 0.98 0.07 8.34
CA LEU A 44 1.12 1.52 8.31
C LEU A 44 -0.15 2.25 8.76
N HIS A 45 -1.27 1.54 8.98
CA HIS A 45 -2.53 2.15 9.42
C HIS A 45 -2.50 2.70 10.85
N GLY A 46 -1.59 2.22 11.69
CA GLY A 46 -1.58 2.56 13.12
C GLY A 46 -1.35 4.03 13.43
N ASP A 47 -0.61 4.75 12.58
CA ASP A 47 -0.38 6.20 12.73
C ASP A 47 -0.29 6.89 11.35
N PRO A 48 -1.44 7.32 10.78
CA PRO A 48 -1.47 8.05 9.52
C PRO A 48 -0.73 9.40 9.57
N ALA A 49 -0.57 10.00 10.75
CA ALA A 49 0.15 11.26 10.91
C ALA A 49 1.67 11.08 10.86
N ALA A 50 2.17 9.88 11.18
CA ALA A 50 3.58 9.50 11.03
C ALA A 50 4.00 9.32 9.56
N LEU A 51 3.06 9.04 8.65
CA LEU A 51 3.39 8.90 7.23
C LEU A 51 3.94 10.20 6.64
N PRO A 52 4.87 10.14 5.68
CA PRO A 52 5.31 11.32 4.91
C PRO A 52 4.14 12.01 4.22
N GLU A 53 4.10 13.34 4.30
CA GLU A 53 2.98 14.15 3.79
C GLU A 53 2.67 13.85 2.31
N VAL A 54 3.70 13.64 1.50
CA VAL A 54 3.60 13.37 0.05
C VAL A 54 2.77 12.13 -0.30
N ILE A 55 2.66 11.15 0.60
CA ILE A 55 1.89 9.92 0.37
C ILE A 55 0.63 9.81 1.21
N ARG A 56 0.42 10.65 2.24
CA ARG A 56 -0.73 10.53 3.17
C ARG A 56 -2.07 10.43 2.45
N THR A 57 -2.33 11.36 1.52
CA THR A 57 -3.60 11.41 0.79
C THR A 57 -3.81 10.17 -0.08
N GLU A 58 -2.78 9.76 -0.81
CA GLU A 58 -2.86 8.60 -1.70
C GLU A 58 -3.07 7.31 -0.90
N PHE A 59 -2.38 7.19 0.23
CA PHE A 59 -2.49 6.04 1.13
C PHE A 59 -3.90 5.94 1.73
N ALA A 60 -4.48 7.06 2.17
CA ALA A 60 -5.86 7.11 2.66
C ALA A 60 -6.88 6.71 1.58
N LEU A 61 -6.67 7.11 0.31
CA LEU A 61 -7.53 6.70 -0.80
C LEU A 61 -7.43 5.19 -1.08
N VAL A 62 -6.22 4.63 -1.05
CA VAL A 62 -6.03 3.18 -1.19
C VAL A 62 -6.70 2.43 -0.03
N GLN A 63 -6.53 2.91 1.20
CA GLN A 63 -7.18 2.33 2.37
C GLN A 63 -8.70 2.35 2.23
N ALA A 64 -9.29 3.48 1.86
CA ALA A 64 -10.73 3.61 1.67
C ALA A 64 -11.27 2.68 0.56
N GLU A 65 -10.50 2.47 -0.51
CA GLU A 65 -10.90 1.55 -1.59
C GLU A 65 -10.81 0.07 -1.21
N VAL A 66 -9.92 -0.29 -0.27
CA VAL A 66 -9.71 -1.69 0.16
C VAL A 66 -10.57 -2.05 1.37
N VAL A 67 -10.68 -1.15 2.34
CA VAL A 67 -11.29 -1.38 3.64
C VAL A 67 -12.71 -0.82 3.70
N GLY A 68 -13.06 0.11 2.80
CA GLY A 68 -14.29 0.87 2.90
C GLY A 68 -14.28 1.82 4.11
N SER A 69 -15.45 2.10 4.66
CA SER A 69 -15.61 2.97 5.85
C SER A 69 -15.33 2.26 7.18
N GLU A 70 -15.11 0.95 7.20
CA GLU A 70 -14.95 0.16 8.42
C GLU A 70 -13.51 -0.31 8.61
N SER A 71 -12.74 0.43 9.43
CA SER A 71 -11.32 0.14 9.67
C SER A 71 -11.04 -1.08 10.56
N VAL A 72 -12.04 -1.90 10.89
CA VAL A 72 -11.95 -3.01 11.86
C VAL A 72 -12.38 -4.32 11.21
N LEU A 73 -11.76 -4.64 10.07
CA LEU A 73 -11.97 -5.89 9.36
C LEU A 73 -10.74 -6.77 9.54
N GLY A 74 -10.95 -8.05 9.88
CA GLY A 74 -9.85 -9.01 10.07
C GLY A 74 -9.08 -9.28 8.77
N HIS A 75 -7.85 -9.79 8.89
CA HIS A 75 -6.98 -10.12 7.75
C HIS A 75 -7.68 -10.96 6.67
N ASP A 76 -8.47 -11.97 7.08
CA ASP A 76 -9.16 -12.87 6.15
C ASP A 76 -10.25 -12.15 5.37
N PHE A 77 -10.99 -11.24 6.02
CA PHE A 77 -12.02 -10.44 5.35
C PHE A 77 -11.40 -9.48 4.33
N LEU A 78 -10.30 -8.82 4.69
CA LEU A 78 -9.58 -7.93 3.78
C LEU A 78 -9.01 -8.69 2.59
N ARG A 79 -8.44 -9.88 2.81
CA ARG A 79 -7.99 -10.77 1.73
C ARG A 79 -9.13 -11.10 0.79
N GLU A 80 -10.24 -11.60 1.33
CA GLU A 80 -11.40 -11.98 0.54
C GLU A 80 -11.95 -10.79 -0.26
N THR A 81 -12.02 -9.61 0.37
CA THR A 81 -12.45 -8.37 -0.28
C THR A 81 -11.57 -8.03 -1.49
N ILE A 82 -10.25 -8.06 -1.32
CA ILE A 82 -9.30 -7.75 -2.40
C ILE A 82 -9.36 -8.83 -3.50
N GLU A 83 -9.43 -10.10 -3.13
CA GLU A 83 -9.48 -11.23 -4.07
C GLU A 83 -10.75 -11.23 -4.93
N HIS A 84 -11.86 -10.70 -4.41
CA HIS A 84 -13.12 -10.52 -5.15
C HIS A 84 -13.21 -9.19 -5.92
N MET A 85 -12.21 -8.30 -5.83
CA MET A 85 -12.21 -7.06 -6.60
C MET A 85 -12.20 -7.33 -8.11
N ASP A 86 -12.87 -6.42 -8.82
CA ASP A 86 -12.73 -6.33 -10.27
C ASP A 86 -11.25 -6.16 -10.64
N ARG A 87 -10.82 -6.84 -11.71
CA ARG A 87 -9.41 -6.85 -12.12
C ARG A 87 -8.87 -5.45 -12.38
N GLU A 88 -9.68 -4.57 -12.96
CA GLU A 88 -9.28 -3.19 -13.23
C GLU A 88 -9.18 -2.36 -11.96
N GLN A 89 -10.07 -2.55 -10.96
CA GLN A 89 -9.91 -1.96 -9.63
C GLN A 89 -8.60 -2.40 -8.98
N ALA A 90 -8.31 -3.71 -8.95
CA ALA A 90 -7.06 -4.21 -8.40
C ALA A 90 -5.83 -3.63 -9.12
N ARG A 91 -5.86 -3.50 -10.45
CA ARG A 91 -4.79 -2.84 -11.22
C ARG A 91 -4.65 -1.36 -10.89
N ARG A 92 -5.75 -0.62 -10.74
CA ARG A 92 -5.72 0.80 -10.35
C ARG A 92 -5.07 0.97 -8.98
N ILE A 93 -5.48 0.18 -7.99
CA ILE A 93 -4.91 0.22 -6.63
C ILE A 93 -3.42 -0.15 -6.65
N ALA A 94 -3.04 -1.23 -7.33
CA ALA A 94 -1.64 -1.61 -7.50
C ALA A 94 -0.81 -0.49 -8.14
N GLY A 95 -1.36 0.20 -9.14
CA GLY A 95 -0.74 1.37 -9.77
C GLY A 95 -0.52 2.53 -8.79
N ARG A 96 -1.48 2.80 -7.90
CA ARG A 96 -1.33 3.82 -6.85
C ARG A 96 -0.24 3.46 -5.84
N ILE A 97 -0.12 2.19 -5.47
CA ILE A 97 0.97 1.72 -4.59
C ILE A 97 2.34 1.99 -5.22
N VAL A 98 2.50 1.67 -6.51
CA VAL A 98 3.73 1.95 -7.26
C VAL A 98 3.99 3.47 -7.36
N ALA A 99 2.95 4.27 -7.58
CA ALA A 99 3.08 5.72 -7.64
C ALA A 99 3.49 6.34 -6.29
N MET A 100 2.99 5.81 -5.15
CA MET A 100 3.44 6.22 -3.82
C MET A 100 4.93 5.92 -3.60
N TYR A 101 5.39 4.75 -4.04
CA TYR A 101 6.81 4.39 -3.99
C TYR A 101 7.67 5.37 -4.81
N ASP A 102 7.27 5.66 -6.05
CA ASP A 102 7.98 6.63 -6.92
C ASP A 102 8.04 8.03 -6.31
N LYS A 103 6.93 8.52 -5.73
CA LYS A 103 6.88 9.81 -5.02
C LYS A 103 7.91 9.87 -3.88
N LEU A 104 7.96 8.86 -3.01
CA LEU A 104 8.95 8.82 -1.91
C LEU A 104 10.39 8.68 -2.43
N ALA A 105 10.61 7.90 -3.47
CA ALA A 105 11.94 7.71 -4.04
C ALA A 105 12.50 9.04 -4.61
N ARG A 106 11.64 9.88 -5.19
CA ARG A 106 12.01 11.20 -5.72
C ARG A 106 12.31 12.23 -4.64
N GLU A 107 11.65 12.17 -3.48
CA GLU A 107 11.99 13.04 -2.34
C GLU A 107 13.32 12.70 -1.68
N ALA A 108 13.75 11.44 -1.79
CA ALA A 108 15.01 10.96 -1.22
C ALA A 108 16.24 11.25 -2.12
N ALA A 109 16.02 11.59 -3.40
CA ALA A 109 17.04 11.88 -4.40
C ALA A 109 17.53 13.34 -4.30
#